data_AF-A0A3D3PBU0-F1
#
_entry.id   AF-A0A3D3PBU0-F1
#
_cell.length_a   1.000
_cell.length_b   1.000
_cell.length_c   1.000
_cell.angle_alpha   90.00
_cell.angle_beta   90.00
_cell.angle_gamma   90.00
#
_symmetry.space_group_name_H-M   'P 1'
#
loop_
_entity.id
_entity.type
_entity.pdbx_description
1 polymer ?
#
loop_
_entity_poly.entity_id
_entity_poly.type
_entity_poly.pdbx_seq_one_letter_code
_entity_poly.pdbx_strand_id
1 'polypeptide(L)' 'MKLLLDIKDNKAAAFIEIIKSYSYVKAKPLSVPDAELLEEIREIKKAFINVGRIKSGKLKGRPVEELLNEL' A
#
# COMPACT_ATOMS: atom_id res chain seq x y z
N MET A 1 12.83 3.93 12.23
CA MET A 1 11.82 3.03 11.62
C MET A 1 10.64 3.87 11.14
N LYS A 2 10.03 3.56 9.99
CA LYS A 2 8.82 4.24 9.49
C LYS A 2 7.69 3.21 9.44
N LEU A 3 6.51 3.58 9.94
CA LEU A 3 5.33 2.73 10.02
C LEU A 3 4.16 3.45 9.36
N LEU A 4 3.29 2.69 8.71
CA LEU A 4 2.01 3.18 8.19
C LEU A 4 0.90 2.52 9.01
N LEU A 5 -0.04 3.33 9.48
CA LEU A 5 -1.11 2.91 10.38
C LEU A 5 -2.44 3.28 9.72
N ASP A 6 -3.31 2.29 9.59
CA ASP A 6 -4.70 2.50 9.20
C ASP A 6 -5.53 2.59 10.49
N ILE A 7 -6.10 3.75 10.75
CA ILE A 7 -6.82 4.07 11.98
C ILE A 7 -8.18 4.61 11.59
N LYS A 8 -9.24 4.04 12.18
CA LYS A 8 -10.60 4.54 11.98
C LYS A 8 -10.69 6.03 12.35
N ASP A 9 -11.32 6.83 11.50
CA ASP A 9 -11.41 8.30 11.66
C ASP A 9 -11.90 8.74 13.05
N ASN A 10 -12.89 8.02 13.60
CA ASN A 10 -13.46 8.29 14.92
C ASN A 10 -12.50 8.05 16.10
N LYS A 11 -11.35 7.43 15.86
CA LYS A 11 -10.28 7.17 16.85
C LYS A 11 -8.95 7.83 16.48
N ALA A 12 -8.80 8.32 15.24
CA ALA A 12 -7.57 8.92 14.74
C ALA A 12 -7.08 10.09 15.60
N ALA A 13 -7.99 11.03 15.95
CA ALA A 13 -7.63 12.20 16.76
C ALA A 13 -7.06 11.81 18.13
N ALA A 14 -7.74 10.90 18.84
CA ALA A 14 -7.29 10.43 20.15
C ALA A 14 -5.95 9.69 20.08
N PHE A 15 -5.75 8.90 19.03
CA PHE A 15 -4.51 8.14 18.85
C PHE A 15 -3.32 9.03 18.50
N ILE A 16 -3.53 10.08 17.70
CA ILE A 16 -2.49 11.08 17.38
C ILE A 16 -2.00 11.79 18.65
N GLU A 17 -2.89 12.14 19.58
CA GLU A 17 -2.50 12.76 20.85
C GLU A 17 -1.63 11.85 21.71
N ILE A 18 -1.94 10.55 21.76
CA ILE A 18 -1.10 9.55 22.43
C ILE A 18 0.28 9.45 21.75
N ILE A 19 0.34 9.50 20.42
CA ILE A 19 1.64 9.44 19.74
C ILE A 19 2.48 10.69 20.05
N LYS A 20 1.85 11.88 20.07
CA LYS A 20 2.54 13.14 20.35
C LYS A 20 3.14 13.20 21.76
N SER A 21 2.62 12.44 22.73
CA SER A 21 3.22 12.39 24.06
C SER A 21 4.59 11.70 24.09
N TYR A 22 4.92 10.91 23.06
CA TYR A 22 6.24 10.29 22.93
C TYR A 22 7.20 11.22 22.17
N SER A 23 8.17 11.79 22.89
CA SER A 23 9.16 12.74 22.34
C SER A 23 10.05 12.17 21.22
N TYR A 24 10.14 10.84 21.12
CA TYR A 24 10.92 10.14 20.10
C TYR A 24 10.10 9.75 18.86
N VAL A 25 8.79 10.05 18.81
CA VAL A 25 7.93 9.72 17.68
C VAL A 25 7.44 11.00 17.00
N LYS A 26 7.58 11.04 15.66
CA LYS A 26 7.03 12.12 14.83
C LYS A 26 5.84 11.59 14.04
N ALA A 27 4.63 12.01 14.42
CA ALA A 27 3.43 11.74 13.64
C ALA A 27 3.33 12.72 12.46
N LYS A 28 3.08 12.21 11.26
CA LYS A 28 2.73 12.99 10.09
C LYS A 28 1.43 12.41 9.51
N PRO A 29 0.29 13.11 9.58
CA PRO A 29 -0.92 12.64 8.93
C PRO A 29 -0.70 12.64 7.40
N LEU A 30 -1.28 11.65 6.75
CA LEU A 30 -1.29 11.56 5.29
C LEU A 30 -2.64 12.12 4.82
N SER A 31 -2.64 12.93 3.76
CA SER A 31 -3.90 13.35 3.16
C SER A 31 -4.57 12.15 2.46
N VAL A 32 -5.89 12.19 2.26
CA VAL A 32 -6.62 11.12 1.54
C VAL A 32 -6.03 10.89 0.14
N PRO A 33 -5.77 11.93 -0.69
CA PRO A 33 -5.14 11.73 -1.99
C PRO A 33 -3.74 11.10 -1.91
N ASP A 34 -2.93 11.49 -0.93
CA ASP A 34 -1.60 10.91 -0.75
C ASP A 34 -1.65 9.44 -0.29
N ALA A 35 -2.70 9.06 0.44
CA ALA A 35 -2.94 7.68 0.88
C ALA A 35 -3.31 6.78 -0.30
N GLU A 36 -4.26 7.23 -1.13
CA GLU A 36 -4.67 6.54 -2.36
C GLU A 36 -3.47 6.34 -3.30
N LEU A 37 -2.71 7.40 -3.56
CA LEU A 37 -1.51 7.34 -4.39
C LEU A 37 -0.47 6.35 -3.85
N LEU A 38 -0.33 6.23 -2.53
CA LEU A 38 0.60 5.28 -1.93
C LEU A 38 0.11 3.83 -2.11
N GLU A 39 -1.18 3.58 -2.04
CA GLU A 39 -1.76 2.26 -2.34
C GLU A 39 -1.55 1.89 -3.81
N GLU A 40 -1.80 2.82 -4.74
CA GLU A 40 -1.54 2.62 -6.16
C GLU A 40 -0.06 2.27 -6.43
N ILE A 41 0.88 3.01 -5.84
CA ILE A 41 2.31 2.73 -5.98
C ILE A 41 2.66 1.34 -5.42
N ARG A 42 2.02 0.91 -4.32
CA ARG A 42 2.24 -0.44 -3.76
C ARG A 42 1.75 -1.52 -4.71
N GLU A 43 0.60 -1.33 -5.34
CA GLU A 43 0.08 -2.28 -6.34
C GLU A 43 0.96 -2.34 -7.59
N ILE A 44 1.41 -1.18 -8.09
CA ILE A 44 2.38 -1.11 -9.19
C ILE A 44 3.65 -1.89 -8.83
N LYS A 45 4.19 -1.67 -7.62
CA LYS A 45 5.39 -2.38 -7.15
C LYS A 45 5.18 -3.89 -7.08
N LYS A 46 4.01 -4.35 -6.60
CA LYS A 46 3.65 -5.77 -6.61
C LYS A 46 3.60 -6.33 -8.04
N ALA A 47 3.03 -5.59 -8.98
CA ALA A 47 2.97 -5.99 -10.38
C ALA A 47 4.38 -6.18 -10.97
N PHE A 48 5.30 -5.23 -10.74
CA PHE A 48 6.70 -5.38 -11.18
C PHE A 48 7.40 -6.60 -10.57
N ILE A 49 7.17 -6.87 -9.27
CA ILE A 49 7.70 -8.08 -8.61
C ILE A 49 7.15 -9.34 -9.29
N ASN A 50 5.86 -9.36 -9.61
CA ASN A 50 5.21 -10.49 -10.29
C ASN A 50 5.76 -10.69 -11.71
N VAL A 51 5.97 -9.63 -12.48
CA VAL A 51 6.62 -9.71 -13.80
C VAL A 51 8.03 -10.29 -13.68
N GLY A 52 8.81 -9.85 -12.68
CA GLY A 52 10.13 -10.44 -12.40
C GLY A 52 10.05 -11.94 -12.08
N ARG A 53 9.04 -12.35 -11.29
CA ARG A 53 8.81 -13.76 -10.97
C ARG A 53 8.41 -14.59 -12.20
N ILE A 54 7.60 -14.03 -13.10
CA ILE A 54 7.24 -14.65 -14.38
C ILE A 54 8.49 -14.86 -15.23
N LYS A 55 9.32 -13.81 -15.39
CA LYS A 55 10.60 -13.90 -16.11
C LYS A 55 11.55 -14.96 -15.51
N SER A 56 11.53 -15.12 -14.19
CA SER A 56 12.34 -16.15 -13.50
C SER A 56 11.75 -17.57 -13.55
N GLY A 57 10.59 -17.78 -14.20
CA GLY A 57 9.90 -19.06 -14.27
C GLY A 57 9.18 -19.49 -12.98
N LYS A 58 9.14 -18.64 -11.95
CA LYS A 58 8.51 -18.92 -10.65
C LYS A 58 7.00 -18.70 -10.64
N LEU A 59 6.48 -17.93 -11.58
CA LEU A 59 5.05 -17.71 -11.80
C LEU A 59 4.73 -17.94 -13.27
N LYS A 60 3.60 -18.56 -13.58
CA LYS A 60 3.09 -18.64 -14.95
C LYS A 60 2.34 -17.35 -15.26
N GLY A 61 2.79 -16.63 -16.28
CA GLY A 61 1.97 -15.59 -16.89
C GLY A 61 0.87 -16.23 -17.73
N ARG A 62 -0.28 -15.56 -17.83
CA ARG A 62 -1.32 -15.87 -18.81
C ARG A 62 -1.43 -14.71 -19.80
N PRO A 63 -1.63 -14.98 -21.11
CA PRO A 63 -1.95 -13.95 -22.10
C PRO A 63 -3.17 -13.13 -21.67
N VAL A 64 -3.21 -11.85 -22.05
CA VAL A 64 -4.33 -10.95 -21.71
C VAL A 64 -5.58 -11.35 -22.50
N GLU A 65 -5.40 -11.92 -23.68
CA GLU A 65 -6.46 -12.46 -24.54
C GLU A 65 -7.29 -13.53 -23.82
N GLU A 66 -6.65 -14.35 -22.97
CA GLU A 66 -7.34 -15.34 -22.14
C GLU A 66 -8.18 -14.71 -21.02
N LEU A 67 -7.83 -13.51 -20.53
CA LEU A 67 -8.69 -12.76 -19.60
C LEU A 67 -9.92 -12.17 -20.29
N LEU A 68 -9.76 -11.69 -21.53
CA LEU A 68 -10.85 -11.08 -22.28
C LEU A 68 -11.90 -12.09 -22.74
N ASN A 69 -11.50 -13.34 -22.98
CA ASN A 69 -12.42 -14.42 -23.37
C ASN A 69 -13.21 -15.04 -22.21
N GLU A 70 -12.92 -14.67 -20.95
CA GLU A 70 -13.61 -15.16 -19.74
C GLU A 70 -14.74 -14.22 -19.25
N LEU A 71 -14.92 -13.07 -19.89
CA LEU A 71 -15.96 -12.07 -19.58
C LEU A 71 -17.14 -12.19 -20.55
#